data_AF-A0A960SA13-F1
#
_entry.id   AF-A0A960SA13-F1
#
_cell.length_a   1.000
_cell.length_b   1.000
_cell.length_c   1.000
_cell.angle_alpha   90.00
_cell.angle_beta   90.00
_cell.angle_gamma   90.00
#
_symmetry.space_group_name_H-M   'P 1'
#
loop_
_entity.id
_entity.type
_entity.pdbx_description
1 polymer ?
#
loop_
_entity_poly.entity_id
_entity_poly.type
_entity_poly.pdbx_seq_one_letter_code
_entity_poly.pdbx_strand_id
1 'polypeptide(L)' 'MPHDPSQNFIHRFPQPLDAVFLPKSVAVIGAKDTMGSVGRTILVNLLEGKWEGNLYPVNPK' A
#
# COMPACT_ATOMS: atom_id res chain seq x y z
N MET A 1 0.68 -38.87 -4.77
CA MET A 1 -0.50 -38.32 -5.46
C MET A 1 -0.01 -37.24 -6.42
N PRO A 2 -0.45 -37.21 -7.68
CA PRO A 2 -0.07 -36.17 -8.61
C PRO A 2 -0.65 -34.83 -8.15
N HIS A 3 0.14 -33.76 -8.28
CA HIS A 3 -0.29 -32.39 -8.03
C HIS A 3 -1.32 -32.00 -9.10
N ASP A 4 -2.58 -31.83 -8.71
CA ASP A 4 -3.66 -31.42 -9.61
C ASP A 4 -3.45 -29.94 -10.05
N PRO A 5 -3.23 -29.64 -11.34
CA PRO A 5 -3.01 -28.28 -11.83
C PRO A 5 -4.23 -27.37 -11.68
N SER A 6 -5.43 -27.92 -11.48
CA SER A 6 -6.66 -27.13 -11.31
C SER A 6 -6.69 -26.36 -9.98
N GLN A 7 -5.90 -26.78 -8.98
CA GLN A 7 -5.80 -26.08 -7.69
C GLN A 7 -4.98 -24.78 -7.75
N ASN A 8 -4.24 -24.53 -8.84
CA ASN A 8 -3.49 -23.28 -9.02
C ASN A 8 -4.36 -22.08 -9.43
N PHE A 9 -5.65 -22.29 -9.74
CA PHE A 9 -6.56 -21.19 -10.11
C PHE A 9 -7.08 -20.39 -8.90
N ILE A 10 -7.03 -20.94 -7.69
CA ILE A 10 -7.66 -20.33 -6.51
C ILE A 10 -6.66 -19.58 -5.61
N HIS A 11 -5.37 -19.92 -5.67
CA HIS A 11 -4.33 -19.20 -4.95
C HIS A 11 -3.60 -18.23 -5.87
N ARG A 12 -4.06 -16.97 -5.91
CA ARG A 12 -3.23 -15.87 -6.43
C ARG A 12 -2.02 -15.75 -5.51
N PHE A 13 -0.89 -16.31 -5.92
CA PHE A 13 0.40 -16.01 -5.30
C PHE A 13 0.71 -14.53 -5.53
N PRO A 14 1.25 -13.80 -4.53
CA PRO A 14 1.66 -12.42 -4.73
C PRO A 14 2.63 -12.34 -5.90
N GLN A 15 2.31 -11.51 -6.88
CA GLN A 15 3.18 -11.26 -8.01
C GLN A 15 4.26 -10.26 -7.62
N PRO A 16 5.42 -10.31 -8.29
CA PRO A 16 6.40 -9.24 -8.19
C PRO A 16 5.72 -7.88 -8.42
N LEU A 17 5.98 -6.91 -7.54
CA LEU A 17 5.42 -5.55 -7.54
C LEU A 17 3.97 -5.38 -7.06
N ASP A 18 3.28 -6.45 -6.64
CA ASP A 18 1.94 -6.31 -6.02
C ASP A 18 1.97 -5.36 -4.82
N ALA A 19 3.06 -5.34 -4.05
CA ALA A 19 3.23 -4.43 -2.92
C ALA A 19 3.30 -2.94 -3.32
N VAL A 20 3.59 -2.63 -4.59
CA VAL A 20 3.70 -1.25 -5.10
C VAL A 20 2.39 -0.80 -5.73
N PHE A 21 1.78 -1.66 -6.56
CA PHE A 21 0.59 -1.30 -7.33
C PHE A 21 -0.73 -1.70 -6.66
N LEU A 22 -0.69 -2.73 -5.81
CA LEU A 22 -1.85 -3.25 -5.07
C LEU A 22 -1.53 -3.43 -3.57
N PRO A 23 -0.94 -2.42 -2.89
CA PRO A 23 -0.66 -2.56 -1.46
C PRO A 23 -1.96 -2.74 -0.68
N LYS A 24 -1.92 -3.54 0.39
CA LYS A 24 -3.02 -3.60 1.38
C LYS A 24 -2.92 -2.48 2.42
N SER A 25 -1.72 -1.94 2.57
CA SER A 25 -1.39 -0.88 3.53
C SER A 25 -0.19 -0.07 3.05
N VAL A 26 -0.18 1.22 3.37
CA VAL A 26 0.90 2.15 3.03
C VAL A 26 1.35 2.89 4.29
N ALA A 27 2.66 2.96 4.52
CA ALA A 27 3.24 3.78 5.56
C ALA A 27 3.98 4.96 4.93
N VAL A 28 3.64 6.19 5.33
CA VAL A 28 4.29 7.42 4.84
C VAL A 28 5.30 7.88 5.88
N ILE A 29 6.58 7.58 5.64
CA ILE A 29 7.69 8.00 6.52
C ILE A 29 8.01 9.47 6.26
N GLY A 30 8.06 10.26 7.33
CA GLY A 30 8.26 11.72 7.23
C GLY A 30 6.97 12.47 6.89
N ALA A 31 5.81 11.89 7.21
CA ALA A 31 4.51 12.54 7.17
C ALA A 31 4.39 13.66 8.23
N LYS A 32 5.14 14.75 8.03
CA LYS A 32 4.97 15.97 8.80
C LYS A 32 3.68 16.68 8.36
N ASP A 33 3.00 17.36 9.27
CA ASP A 33 1.81 18.17 8.97
C ASP A 33 2.15 19.56 8.38
N THR A 34 3.44 19.84 8.20
CA THR A 34 3.91 21.16 7.77
C THR A 34 3.48 21.43 6.33
N MET A 35 2.91 22.62 6.11
CA MET A 35 2.46 23.06 4.78
C MET A 35 3.62 23.03 3.79
N GLY A 36 3.38 22.52 2.58
CA GLY A 36 4.41 22.40 1.54
C GLY A 36 5.40 21.24 1.72
N SER A 37 5.28 20.46 2.79
CA SER A 37 6.11 19.25 2.94
C SER A 37 5.65 18.13 2.02
N VAL A 38 6.60 17.38 1.45
CA VAL A 38 6.31 16.25 0.56
C VAL A 38 5.51 15.17 1.28
N GLY A 39 5.84 14.87 2.55
CA GLY A 39 5.12 13.89 3.35
C GLY A 39 3.64 14.22 3.54
N ARG A 40 3.32 15.51 3.80
CA ARG A 40 1.93 15.99 3.84
C ARG A 40 1.25 15.83 2.49
N THR A 41 1.88 16.27 1.41
CA THR A 41 1.29 16.20 0.06
C THR A 41 0.96 14.77 -0.33
N ILE A 42 1.85 13.82 -0.06
CA ILE A 42 1.58 12.39 -0.34
C ILE A 42 0.40 11.89 0.50
N LEU A 43 0.35 12.23 1.78
CA LEU A 43 -0.75 11.82 2.65
C LEU A 43 -2.10 12.38 2.18
N VAL A 44 -2.15 13.66 1.83
CA VAL A 44 -3.33 14.33 1.27
C VAL A 44 -3.76 13.65 -0.03
N ASN A 45 -2.83 13.39 -0.95
CA ASN A 45 -3.14 12.73 -2.22
C ASN A 45 -3.73 11.32 -2.00
N LEU A 46 -3.22 10.55 -1.04
CA LEU A 46 -3.74 9.21 -0.72
C LEU A 46 -5.14 9.27 -0.10
N LEU A 47 -5.40 10.25 0.77
CA LEU A 47 -6.70 10.46 1.39
C LEU A 47 -7.75 10.97 0.38
N GLU A 48 -7.41 11.98 -0.41
CA GLU A 48 -8.30 12.57 -1.44
C GLU A 48 -8.54 11.61 -2.61
N GLY A 49 -7.54 10.81 -2.96
CA GLY A 49 -7.62 9.75 -3.96
C GLY A 49 -8.50 8.57 -3.53
N LYS A 50 -9.11 8.62 -2.34
CA LYS A 50 -9.99 7.58 -1.76
C LYS A 50 -9.30 6.22 -1.70
N TRP A 51 -8.04 6.19 -1.30
CA TRP A 51 -7.33 4.95 -1.06
C TRP A 51 -8.05 4.10 -0.01
N GLU A 52 -8.37 2.86 -0.36
CA GLU A 52 -9.20 1.97 0.49
C GLU A 52 -8.37 1.12 1.47
N GLY A 53 -7.04 1.08 1.29
CA GLY A 53 -6.15 0.35 2.17
C GLY A 53 -5.78 1.13 3.44
N ASN A 54 -5.18 0.45 4.40
CA ASN A 54 -4.76 1.10 5.66
C ASN A 54 -3.61 2.09 5.40
N LEU A 55 -3.74 3.33 5.88
CA LEU A 55 -2.74 4.38 5.74
C LEU A 55 -2.12 4.73 7.10
N TYR A 56 -0.80 4.68 7.20
CA TYR A 56 -0.06 4.93 8.43
C TYR A 56 0.91 6.11 8.25
N PRO A 57 0.58 7.33 8.75
CA PRO A 57 1.58 8.39 8.87
C PRO A 57 2.62 8.01 9.92
N VAL A 58 3.91 8.04 9.56
CA VAL A 58 5.00 7.75 10.48
C VAL A 58 5.91 8.97 10.61
N ASN A 59 5.86 9.60 11.79
CA ASN A 59 6.73 10.71 12.15
C ASN A 59 7.14 10.58 13.63
N PRO A 60 8.44 10.51 13.96
CA PRO A 60 8.90 10.35 15.34
C PRO A 60 8.87 11.63 16.18
N LYS A 61 8.43 12.76 15.61
CA LYS A 61 8.47 14.09 16.24
C LYS A 61 7.15 14.83 16.08
#